data_AF-A0A6J2KG58-F1
#
_entry.id   AF-A0A6J2KG58-F1
#
_cell.length_a   1.000
_cell.length_b   1.000
_cell.length_c   1.000
_cell.angle_alpha   90.00
_cell.angle_beta   90.00
_cell.angle_gamma   90.00
#
_symmetry.space_group_name_H-M   'P 1'
#
loop_
_entity.id
_entity.type
_entity.pdbx_description
1 polymer ?
#
loop_
_entity_poly.entity_id
_entity_poly.type
_entity_poly.pdbx_seq_one_letter_code
_entity_poly.pdbx_strand_id
1 'polypeptide(L)'
;MLTPRFKLTQDDNHIFVTVHAPYTNIGDTEIDVDGENFLFVSSPYFLRLRLPGRIVDDDRAKGSYTCDSGDFNLTFEKETAGEHFENLDMITNLLAPRDIPDVNPNLVEMLEEDGITLENDSDSENLEKFTYGFANKISNEFCSIGNEFPQIFELKAPENVAVDERNSMRMKHENDKFSSDHYLADFFDDELLAPYLSSTSYWDKGDFKNEVEFTDEEVAILKELPNKHYLLSKEEYREIMLGLIDILFGYCYDKRTTLNESTVESSWTINKLSSTLSWFCTFLDTRHVLIACYRRALTYPIFRNYELCNKVKNDLVSLLRKGKKLVIKCMIEVHQMFNTSNDARYILNQLYIKDYLVFLQKCRNEEIMEICNNIANIELCKKDLNLELDELEMAAEMVKQEETEIMENEMAVQMASMSLLPGLKKNIAPYLDESDDDTDSSTDSSDDSSSEDSSDEGLDSDDDP
;
A
#
# COMPACT_ATOMS: atom_id res chain seq x y z
N MET A 1 18.23 26.58 4.55
CA MET A 1 19.14 25.57 5.13
C MET A 1 18.62 24.19 4.76
N LEU A 2 19.48 23.17 4.74
CA LEU A 2 19.10 21.78 4.42
C LEU A 2 19.19 20.91 5.67
N THR A 3 18.19 20.05 5.92
CA THR A 3 18.33 19.01 6.94
C THR A 3 19.24 17.90 6.38
N PRO A 4 20.38 17.56 7.02
CA PRO A 4 21.26 16.45 6.61
C PRO A 4 20.58 15.09 6.87
N ARG A 5 21.12 14.00 6.30
CA ARG A 5 20.77 12.66 6.78
C ARG A 5 21.47 12.43 8.11
N PHE A 6 20.86 11.69 9.03
CA PHE A 6 21.50 11.32 10.30
C PHE A 6 21.10 9.91 10.71
N LYS A 7 21.97 9.27 11.50
CA LYS A 7 21.71 8.01 12.20
C LYS A 7 22.12 8.17 13.66
N LEU A 8 21.32 7.59 14.56
CA LEU A 8 21.57 7.56 16.00
C LEU A 8 21.75 6.11 16.44
N THR A 9 22.81 5.85 17.20
CA THR A 9 23.02 4.56 17.90
C THR A 9 23.48 4.83 19.34
N GLN A 10 23.53 3.80 20.18
CA GLN A 10 23.86 3.95 21.60
C GLN A 10 24.58 2.73 22.16
N ASP A 11 25.31 2.93 23.25
CA ASP A 11 25.65 1.88 24.21
C ASP A 11 25.03 2.19 25.58
N ASP A 12 25.38 1.45 26.64
CA ASP A 12 24.84 1.67 27.99
C ASP A 12 25.11 3.10 28.54
N ASN A 13 26.18 3.76 28.09
CA ASN A 13 26.67 5.04 28.63
C ASN A 13 26.70 6.18 27.61
N HIS A 14 26.78 5.88 26.31
CA HIS A 14 26.96 6.88 25.25
C HIS A 14 25.82 6.92 24.23
N ILE A 15 25.66 8.09 23.60
CA ILE A 15 24.92 8.28 22.35
C ILE A 15 25.92 8.60 21.24
N PHE A 16 25.78 7.93 20.10
CA PHE A 16 26.53 8.19 18.88
C PHE A 16 25.61 8.86 17.85
N VAL A 17 25.98 10.05 17.39
CA VAL A 17 25.27 10.80 16.35
C VAL A 17 26.13 10.83 15.09
N THR A 18 25.70 10.13 14.04
CA THR A 18 26.33 10.22 12.71
C THR A 18 25.51 11.17 11.85
N VAL A 19 26.11 12.25 11.35
CA VAL A 19 25.46 13.29 10.52
C VAL A 19 26.17 13.40 9.17
N HIS A 20 25.46 13.13 8.08
CA HIS A 20 25.99 13.14 6.73
C HIS A 20 25.87 14.56 6.12
N ALA A 21 27.00 15.26 6.01
CA ALA A 21 27.08 16.66 5.59
C ALA A 21 28.29 16.96 4.66
N PRO A 22 28.41 16.26 3.51
CA PRO A 22 29.60 16.29 2.64
C PRO A 22 29.94 17.67 2.04
N TYR A 23 28.97 18.58 1.92
CA TYR A 23 29.16 19.90 1.28
C TYR A 23 29.41 21.04 2.29
N THR A 24 29.94 20.74 3.48
CA THR A 24 30.13 21.74 4.54
C THR A 24 31.57 22.20 4.73
N ASN A 25 31.75 23.35 5.37
CA ASN A 25 33.04 23.81 5.88
C ASN A 25 33.19 23.40 7.36
N ILE A 26 34.17 22.53 7.63
CA ILE A 26 34.51 22.05 8.99
C ILE A 26 34.89 23.21 9.94
N GLY A 27 35.43 24.30 9.40
CA GLY A 27 35.75 25.51 10.17
C GLY A 27 34.53 26.32 10.61
N ASP A 28 33.37 26.10 9.98
CA ASP A 28 32.08 26.74 10.26
C ASP A 28 31.08 25.71 10.82
N THR A 29 31.56 24.68 11.54
CA THR A 29 30.72 23.69 12.23
C THR A 29 30.52 24.09 13.68
N GLU A 30 29.29 24.46 14.04
CA GLU A 30 28.84 24.68 15.41
C GLU A 30 27.99 23.49 15.88
N ILE A 31 28.25 23.02 17.10
CA ILE A 31 27.52 21.95 17.77
C ILE A 31 27.16 22.47 19.16
N ASP A 32 25.91 22.26 19.59
CA ASP A 32 25.39 22.71 20.88
C ASP A 32 24.43 21.65 21.45
N VAL A 33 24.42 21.50 22.77
CA VAL A 33 23.74 20.41 23.49
C VAL A 33 23.14 20.93 24.79
N ASP A 34 21.82 20.91 24.88
CA ASP A 34 21.04 21.34 26.05
C ASP A 34 20.09 20.22 26.50
N GLY A 35 20.66 19.26 27.25
CA GLY A 35 19.95 18.14 27.87
C GLY A 35 19.32 17.19 26.86
N GLU A 36 18.04 17.42 26.54
CA GLU A 36 17.30 16.66 25.51
C GLU A 36 17.58 17.21 24.09
N ASN A 37 18.04 18.45 23.97
CA ASN A 37 18.24 19.11 22.68
C ASN A 37 19.65 18.87 22.15
N PHE A 38 19.75 18.53 20.88
CA PHE A 38 21.01 18.50 20.13
C PHE A 38 20.88 19.41 18.90
N LEU A 39 21.85 20.29 18.69
CA LEU A 39 21.90 21.25 17.59
C LEU A 39 23.21 21.08 16.83
N PHE A 40 23.12 20.98 15.50
CA PHE A 40 24.24 20.97 14.57
C PHE A 40 23.99 21.99 13.47
N VAL A 41 24.89 22.95 13.32
CA VAL A 41 24.84 24.01 12.31
C VAL A 41 26.14 23.98 11.53
N SER A 42 26.08 23.73 10.23
CA SER A 42 27.27 23.81 9.38
C SER A 42 26.84 24.01 7.93
N SER A 43 27.05 25.21 7.40
CA SER A 43 26.44 25.67 6.15
C SER A 43 26.75 24.74 4.95
N PRO A 44 25.75 24.31 4.15
CA PRO A 44 24.35 24.77 4.10
C PRO A 44 23.38 24.03 5.06
N TYR A 45 23.89 23.14 5.90
CA TYR A 45 23.11 22.22 6.73
C TYR A 45 22.69 22.81 8.08
N PHE A 46 21.53 22.38 8.54
CA PHE A 46 20.99 22.67 9.87
C PHE A 46 20.19 21.47 10.38
N LEU A 47 20.49 21.01 11.59
CA LEU A 47 19.83 19.89 12.25
C LEU A 47 19.57 20.24 13.72
N ARG A 48 18.30 20.31 14.11
CA ARG A 48 17.88 20.39 15.52
C ARG A 48 17.12 19.11 15.85
N LEU A 49 17.63 18.36 16.82
CA LEU A 49 17.01 17.14 17.33
C LEU A 49 16.52 17.35 18.76
N ARG A 50 15.47 16.62 19.13
CA ARG A 50 15.10 16.36 20.53
C ARG A 50 15.19 14.86 20.78
N LEU A 51 16.08 14.48 21.68
CA LEU A 51 16.34 13.10 22.05
C LEU A 51 15.31 12.59 23.10
N PRO A 52 15.12 11.26 23.23
CA PRO A 52 14.19 10.68 24.20
C PRO A 52 14.61 10.83 25.67
N GLY A 53 15.91 11.02 25.90
CA GLY A 53 16.55 11.19 27.20
C GLY A 53 17.70 12.19 27.09
N ARG A 54 18.41 12.43 28.20
CA ARG A 54 19.36 13.54 28.32
C ARG A 54 20.81 13.13 28.10
N ILE A 55 21.55 13.99 27.38
CA ILE A 55 22.99 13.85 27.12
C ILE A 55 23.76 15.04 27.71
N VAL A 56 25.07 14.84 27.92
CA VAL A 56 25.99 15.80 28.53
C VAL A 56 27.18 16.03 27.60
N ASP A 57 27.49 17.30 27.33
CA ASP A 57 28.67 17.75 26.58
C ASP A 57 29.80 18.13 27.56
N ASP A 58 30.43 17.09 28.13
CA ASP A 58 31.61 17.18 28.99
C ASP A 58 32.92 17.09 28.17
N ASP A 59 34.08 17.34 28.78
CA ASP A 59 35.46 17.14 28.24
C ASP A 59 35.75 15.78 27.56
N ARG A 60 34.80 14.84 27.60
CA ARG A 60 34.88 13.49 27.03
C ARG A 60 34.12 13.33 25.72
N ALA A 61 33.27 14.29 25.35
CA ALA A 61 32.58 14.32 24.07
C ALA A 61 33.59 14.32 22.92
N LYS A 62 33.26 13.64 21.82
CA LYS A 62 34.19 13.41 20.71
C LYS A 62 33.49 13.61 19.38
N GLY A 63 33.94 14.61 18.62
CA GLY A 63 33.62 14.76 17.20
C GLY A 63 34.78 14.27 16.33
N SER A 64 34.44 13.63 15.21
CA SER A 64 35.37 13.29 14.13
C SER A 64 34.67 13.43 12.79
N TYR A 65 35.40 13.82 11.74
CA TYR A 65 34.86 13.97 10.38
C TYR A 65 35.58 13.02 9.42
N THR A 66 34.81 12.21 8.69
CA THR A 66 35.32 11.25 7.71
C THR A 66 35.21 11.84 6.30
N CYS A 67 36.29 12.44 5.82
CA CYS A 67 36.33 13.14 4.52
C CYS A 67 35.89 12.28 3.32
N ASP A 68 36.14 10.97 3.37
CA ASP A 68 35.83 10.06 2.25
C ASP A 68 34.34 9.76 2.09
N SER A 69 33.54 9.90 3.17
CA SER A 69 32.09 9.68 3.17
C SER A 69 31.27 10.95 3.42
N GLY A 70 31.87 11.99 4.00
CA GLY A 70 31.19 13.24 4.35
C GLY A 70 30.47 13.22 5.71
N ASP A 71 30.81 12.25 6.58
CA ASP A 71 30.10 12.03 7.84
C ASP A 71 30.82 12.65 9.04
N PHE A 72 30.07 13.40 9.85
CA PHE A 72 30.44 13.74 11.22
C PHE A 72 30.01 12.61 12.14
N ASN A 73 30.94 12.01 12.86
CA ASN A 73 30.69 11.01 13.89
C ASN A 73 30.95 11.64 15.25
N LEU A 74 29.87 11.89 15.99
CA LEU A 74 29.84 12.57 17.28
C LEU A 74 29.47 11.57 18.39
N THR A 75 30.07 11.71 19.57
CA THR A 75 29.83 10.86 20.74
C THR A 75 29.63 11.70 21.99
N PHE A 76 28.54 11.48 22.72
CA PHE A 76 28.18 12.17 23.97
C PHE A 76 27.91 11.15 25.09
N GLU A 77 28.13 11.52 26.36
CA GLU A 77 27.72 10.70 27.50
C GLU A 77 26.25 10.97 27.87
N LYS A 78 25.55 9.95 28.37
CA LYS A 78 24.16 10.06 28.88
C LYS A 78 24.17 10.65 30.30
N GLU A 79 23.19 11.48 30.64
CA GLU A 79 23.04 12.00 32.01
C GLU A 79 22.76 10.86 33.01
N THR A 80 22.04 9.81 32.59
CA THR A 80 21.87 8.59 33.41
C THR A 80 22.43 7.35 32.71
N ALA A 81 23.50 6.80 33.29
CA ALA A 81 24.17 5.60 32.78
C ALA A 81 23.28 4.35 32.95
N GLY A 82 23.16 3.56 31.88
CA GLY A 82 22.25 2.41 31.79
C GLY A 82 20.84 2.75 31.27
N GLU A 83 20.54 4.02 30.97
CA GLU A 83 19.29 4.41 30.34
C GLU A 83 19.29 4.06 28.85
N HIS A 84 18.29 3.30 28.40
CA HIS A 84 18.12 2.93 26.99
C HIS A 84 17.15 3.91 26.32
N PHE A 85 17.67 4.73 25.39
CA PHE A 85 16.84 5.68 24.64
C PHE A 85 16.05 4.91 23.58
N GLU A 86 14.74 4.83 23.72
CA GLU A 86 13.90 4.16 22.72
C GLU A 86 13.78 4.97 21.42
N ASN A 87 13.39 4.30 20.33
CA ASN A 87 12.91 4.99 19.12
C ASN A 87 13.93 5.89 18.39
N LEU A 88 15.24 5.67 18.57
CA LEU A 88 16.33 6.39 17.88
C LEU A 88 16.28 6.31 16.33
N ASP A 89 15.55 5.35 15.78
CA ASP A 89 15.27 5.23 14.33
C ASP A 89 14.12 6.13 13.83
N MET A 90 13.32 6.74 14.72
CA MET A 90 12.08 7.45 14.35
C MET A 90 12.40 8.90 13.89
N ILE A 91 13.04 9.01 12.74
CA ILE A 91 13.64 10.24 12.16
C ILE A 91 12.75 11.49 12.30
N THR A 92 11.47 11.42 11.91
CA THR A 92 10.55 12.58 11.98
C THR A 92 10.20 12.96 13.42
N ASN A 93 10.10 11.99 14.32
CA ASN A 93 9.78 12.24 15.73
C ASN A 93 10.94 12.92 16.48
N LEU A 94 12.18 12.62 16.07
CA LEU A 94 13.42 13.15 16.66
C LEU A 94 13.78 14.54 16.14
N LEU A 95 13.40 14.89 14.90
CA LEU A 95 13.54 16.25 14.37
C LEU A 95 12.68 17.22 15.19
N ALA A 96 13.24 18.35 15.62
CA ALA A 96 12.44 19.38 16.27
C ALA A 96 11.31 19.89 15.34
N PRO A 97 10.12 20.26 15.88
CA PRO A 97 9.08 20.93 15.11
C PRO A 97 9.66 22.15 14.37
N ARG A 98 9.32 22.31 13.08
CA ARG A 98 9.99 23.29 12.22
C ARG A 98 9.72 24.74 12.64
N ASP A 99 8.52 25.03 13.15
CA ASP A 99 8.09 26.38 13.50
C ASP A 99 7.30 26.43 14.83
N ILE A 100 8.02 26.33 15.95
CA ILE A 100 7.56 26.87 17.25
C ILE A 100 8.76 27.54 17.95
N PRO A 101 8.84 28.89 18.00
CA PRO A 101 9.66 29.56 19.01
C PRO A 101 8.99 29.37 20.39
N ASP A 102 9.77 29.16 21.45
CA ASP A 102 9.29 28.76 22.79
C ASP A 102 8.35 29.79 23.47
N VAL A 103 7.08 29.79 23.04
CA VAL A 103 6.04 30.74 23.45
C VAL A 103 4.71 30.00 23.67
N ASN A 104 4.43 29.72 24.94
CA ASN A 104 3.11 29.58 25.56
C ASN A 104 2.05 28.68 24.83
N PRO A 105 1.66 27.50 25.36
CA PRO A 105 0.84 26.52 24.64
C PRO A 105 -0.55 27.02 24.19
N ASN A 106 -1.08 28.09 24.78
CA ASN A 106 -2.33 28.73 24.34
C ASN A 106 -2.22 29.52 23.02
N LEU A 107 -1.03 29.65 22.41
CA LEU A 107 -0.85 30.28 21.10
C LEU A 107 -0.80 29.28 19.93
N VAL A 108 -0.70 27.98 20.24
CA VAL A 108 -0.58 26.91 19.23
C VAL A 108 -1.89 26.72 18.44
N GLU A 109 -3.04 27.08 19.03
CA GLU A 109 -4.35 27.10 18.35
C GLU A 109 -4.51 28.27 17.35
N MET A 110 -3.51 29.15 17.20
CA MET A 110 -3.59 30.37 16.37
C MET A 110 -2.59 30.43 15.20
N LEU A 111 -1.94 29.31 14.86
CA LEU A 111 -0.98 29.23 13.74
C LEU A 111 -1.32 28.13 12.71
N GLU A 112 -2.58 27.69 12.67
CA GLU A 112 -3.13 26.93 11.53
C GLU A 112 -3.67 27.87 10.42
N GLU A 113 -3.70 29.19 10.65
CA GLU A 113 -4.08 30.21 9.64
C GLU A 113 -2.87 30.72 8.84
N ASP A 114 -2.18 29.86 8.08
CA ASP A 114 -1.39 30.30 6.91
C ASP A 114 -2.29 30.35 5.66
N GLY A 115 -3.47 30.94 5.85
CA GLY A 115 -4.50 31.09 4.83
C GLY A 115 -4.12 32.19 3.86
N ILE A 116 -3.95 31.85 2.57
CA ILE A 116 -3.89 32.84 1.51
C ILE A 116 -5.18 33.65 1.54
N THR A 117 -5.08 34.95 1.85
CA THR A 117 -6.22 35.86 1.88
C THR A 117 -6.75 36.11 0.47
N LEU A 118 -7.60 35.21 0.00
CA LEU A 118 -8.49 35.48 -1.13
C LEU A 118 -9.59 36.44 -0.67
N GLU A 119 -9.91 37.40 -1.52
CA GLU A 119 -10.85 38.48 -1.19
C GLU A 119 -12.29 37.92 -1.10
N ASN A 120 -13.05 38.37 -0.09
CA ASN A 120 -14.45 37.98 0.10
C ASN A 120 -15.34 38.59 -0.99
N ASP A 121 -15.43 37.93 -2.15
CA ASP A 121 -16.61 38.05 -3.02
C ASP A 121 -17.78 37.24 -2.43
N SER A 122 -18.98 37.77 -2.59
CA SER A 122 -20.11 37.48 -1.70
C SER A 122 -20.96 36.26 -2.06
N ASP A 123 -21.70 35.79 -1.05
CA ASP A 123 -22.89 34.92 -1.12
C ASP A 123 -22.69 33.47 -1.59
N SER A 124 -22.51 32.58 -0.61
CA SER A 124 -22.97 31.19 -0.67
C SER A 124 -23.42 30.74 0.72
N GLU A 125 -24.48 29.93 0.78
CA GLU A 125 -25.15 29.56 2.04
C GLU A 125 -24.29 28.59 2.87
N ASN A 126 -24.25 28.80 4.20
CA ASN A 126 -23.58 27.89 5.13
C ASN A 126 -24.37 26.57 5.26
N LEU A 127 -24.14 25.64 4.33
CA LEU A 127 -24.35 24.22 4.59
C LEU A 127 -23.18 23.70 5.44
N GLU A 128 -23.49 22.88 6.45
CA GLU A 128 -22.48 22.18 7.25
C GLU A 128 -21.78 21.14 6.38
N LYS A 129 -20.54 21.44 5.95
CA LYS A 129 -19.70 20.51 5.18
C LYS A 129 -19.10 19.44 6.09
N PHE A 130 -19.16 18.18 5.65
CA PHE A 130 -18.58 17.05 6.35
C PHE A 130 -17.06 16.93 6.09
N THR A 131 -16.32 16.50 7.11
CA THR A 131 -14.87 16.33 7.01
C THR A 131 -14.45 14.96 6.46
N TYR A 132 -13.21 14.87 6.00
CA TYR A 132 -12.57 13.66 5.49
C TYR A 132 -11.05 13.70 5.70
N GLY A 133 -10.30 12.78 5.08
CA GLY A 133 -8.85 12.69 5.22
C GLY A 133 -8.40 12.08 6.55
N PHE A 134 -7.12 12.20 6.87
CA PHE A 134 -6.56 11.73 8.14
C PHE A 134 -7.30 12.32 9.34
N ALA A 135 -7.72 11.46 10.26
CA ALA A 135 -8.50 11.82 11.46
C ALA A 135 -9.79 12.64 11.20
N ASN A 136 -10.34 12.63 9.98
CA ASN A 136 -11.47 13.47 9.56
C ASN A 136 -11.26 14.96 9.89
N LYS A 137 -10.08 15.51 9.59
CA LYS A 137 -9.74 16.93 9.85
C LYS A 137 -9.79 17.84 8.62
N ILE A 138 -9.86 17.30 7.41
CA ILE A 138 -9.92 18.10 6.17
C ILE A 138 -11.38 18.44 5.87
N SER A 139 -11.71 19.73 5.82
CA SER A 139 -13.07 20.26 5.57
C SER A 139 -13.18 21.08 4.28
N ASN A 140 -12.19 21.94 4.00
CA ASN A 140 -12.37 23.10 3.12
C ASN A 140 -11.34 23.20 1.98
N GLU A 141 -10.22 22.47 2.00
CA GLU A 141 -9.12 22.64 1.03
C GLU A 141 -9.49 22.18 -0.39
N PHE A 142 -10.28 21.11 -0.53
CA PHE A 142 -10.73 20.58 -1.81
C PHE A 142 -12.24 20.35 -1.80
N CYS A 143 -12.96 21.02 -2.70
CA CYS A 143 -14.39 20.77 -2.93
C CYS A 143 -14.55 19.78 -4.10
N SER A 144 -15.38 18.76 -3.93
CA SER A 144 -15.72 17.76 -4.95
C SER A 144 -14.51 17.05 -5.55
N ILE A 145 -13.54 16.73 -4.71
CA ILE A 145 -12.25 16.09 -5.02
C ILE A 145 -12.38 14.78 -5.84
N GLY A 146 -13.47 14.04 -5.71
CA GLY A 146 -13.72 12.83 -6.48
C GLY A 146 -14.23 13.07 -7.92
N ASN A 147 -14.60 14.31 -8.26
CA ASN A 147 -14.82 14.74 -9.65
C ASN A 147 -13.50 15.15 -10.32
N GLU A 148 -12.55 15.72 -9.59
CA GLU A 148 -11.20 16.04 -10.08
C GLU A 148 -10.36 14.77 -10.27
N PHE A 149 -10.46 13.83 -9.33
CA PHE A 149 -9.71 12.57 -9.33
C PHE A 149 -10.62 11.33 -9.46
N PRO A 150 -11.39 11.17 -10.55
CA PRO A 150 -12.46 10.19 -10.63
C PRO A 150 -11.99 8.73 -10.74
N GLN A 151 -10.74 8.49 -11.14
CA GLN A 151 -10.11 7.17 -11.13
C GLN A 151 -9.72 6.73 -9.69
N ILE A 152 -9.51 7.69 -8.80
CA ILE A 152 -9.01 7.48 -7.44
C ILE A 152 -10.18 7.25 -6.49
N PHE A 153 -11.08 8.24 -6.38
CA PHE A 153 -12.21 8.23 -5.45
C PHE A 153 -13.50 7.79 -6.13
N GLU A 154 -14.24 6.88 -5.49
CA GLU A 154 -15.59 6.53 -5.90
C GLU A 154 -16.60 7.59 -5.41
N LEU A 155 -16.46 8.03 -4.16
CA LEU A 155 -17.27 9.10 -3.57
C LEU A 155 -16.84 10.47 -4.13
N LYS A 156 -17.77 11.13 -4.83
CA LYS A 156 -17.47 12.32 -5.66
C LYS A 156 -17.36 13.63 -4.88
N ALA A 157 -18.22 13.81 -3.89
CA ALA A 157 -18.25 14.98 -3.02
C ALA A 157 -18.35 14.53 -1.54
N PRO A 158 -17.24 14.07 -0.92
CA PRO A 158 -17.22 13.64 0.47
C PRO A 158 -17.66 14.75 1.44
N GLU A 159 -17.47 16.01 1.07
CA GLU A 159 -17.90 17.19 1.83
C GLU A 159 -19.43 17.31 1.96
N ASN A 160 -20.18 16.65 1.08
CA ASN A 160 -21.65 16.68 1.06
C ASN A 160 -22.28 15.37 1.57
N VAL A 161 -21.50 14.44 2.13
CA VAL A 161 -21.98 13.14 2.62
C VAL A 161 -21.43 12.84 4.01
N ALA A 162 -22.34 12.61 4.97
CA ALA A 162 -22.01 12.32 6.36
C ALA A 162 -21.17 11.04 6.51
N VAL A 163 -20.19 11.05 7.42
CA VAL A 163 -19.21 9.96 7.59
C VAL A 163 -19.89 8.59 7.77
N ASP A 164 -20.96 8.53 8.58
CA ASP A 164 -21.75 7.31 8.82
C ASP A 164 -22.45 6.78 7.57
N GLU A 165 -22.92 7.65 6.68
CA GLU A 165 -23.64 7.28 5.45
C GLU A 165 -22.70 6.69 4.40
N ARG A 166 -21.42 7.10 4.38
CA ARG A 166 -20.41 6.66 3.38
C ARG A 166 -20.28 5.15 3.33
N ASN A 167 -20.34 4.46 4.47
CA ASN A 167 -20.30 3.00 4.52
C ASN A 167 -21.54 2.34 3.89
N SER A 168 -22.73 2.91 4.09
CA SER A 168 -23.97 2.40 3.49
C SER A 168 -23.97 2.60 1.97
N MET A 169 -23.48 3.76 1.50
CA MET A 169 -23.31 4.05 0.06
C MET A 169 -22.26 3.13 -0.58
N ARG A 170 -21.12 2.93 0.08
CA ARG A 170 -20.06 2.00 -0.34
C ARG A 170 -20.58 0.57 -0.47
N MET A 171 -21.26 0.05 0.55
CA MET A 171 -21.85 -1.29 0.55
C MET A 171 -22.82 -1.49 -0.61
N LYS A 172 -23.66 -0.49 -0.90
CA LYS A 172 -24.56 -0.54 -2.07
C LYS A 172 -23.78 -0.58 -3.38
N HIS A 173 -22.83 0.33 -3.58
CA HIS A 173 -22.02 0.37 -4.81
C HIS A 173 -21.19 -0.91 -5.02
N GLU A 174 -20.74 -1.55 -3.95
CA GLU A 174 -20.09 -2.86 -4.01
C GLU A 174 -21.07 -3.96 -4.46
N ASN A 175 -22.30 -4.00 -3.94
CA ASN A 175 -23.32 -4.93 -4.44
C ASN A 175 -23.64 -4.68 -5.92
N ASP A 176 -23.77 -3.42 -6.33
CA ASP A 176 -24.01 -3.01 -7.73
C ASP A 176 -22.79 -3.28 -8.67
N LYS A 177 -21.62 -3.65 -8.10
CA LYS A 177 -20.36 -3.95 -8.83
C LYS A 177 -19.90 -5.40 -8.73
N PHE A 178 -20.44 -6.17 -7.79
CA PHE A 178 -20.09 -7.58 -7.62
C PHE A 178 -20.54 -8.40 -8.83
N SER A 179 -19.77 -9.44 -9.18
CA SER A 179 -20.04 -10.30 -10.32
C SER A 179 -19.94 -11.74 -9.87
N SER A 180 -21.10 -12.42 -9.82
CA SER A 180 -21.23 -13.86 -9.58
C SER A 180 -20.32 -14.65 -10.51
N ASP A 181 -20.32 -14.29 -11.79
CA ASP A 181 -19.73 -15.10 -12.86
C ASP A 181 -18.19 -15.05 -12.78
N HIS A 182 -17.63 -13.88 -12.46
CA HIS A 182 -16.19 -13.71 -12.21
C HIS A 182 -15.77 -14.38 -10.89
N TYR A 183 -16.57 -14.24 -9.83
CA TYR A 183 -16.33 -14.95 -8.56
C TYR A 183 -16.32 -16.47 -8.74
N LEU A 184 -17.26 -17.01 -9.53
CA LEU A 184 -17.37 -18.44 -9.79
C LEU A 184 -16.27 -18.95 -10.73
N ALA A 185 -15.80 -18.14 -11.69
CA ALA A 185 -14.60 -18.47 -12.48
C ALA A 185 -13.37 -18.63 -11.56
N ASP A 186 -13.10 -17.64 -10.70
CA ASP A 186 -12.02 -17.66 -9.71
C ASP A 186 -12.25 -18.67 -8.55
N PHE A 187 -13.43 -19.30 -8.47
CA PHE A 187 -13.73 -20.37 -7.53
C PHE A 187 -13.41 -21.76 -8.09
N PHE A 188 -13.48 -21.94 -9.42
CA PHE A 188 -13.18 -23.22 -10.07
C PHE A 188 -11.79 -23.29 -10.73
N ASP A 189 -11.10 -22.17 -10.97
CA ASP A 189 -9.73 -22.16 -11.48
C ASP A 189 -8.67 -22.28 -10.35
N ASP A 190 -8.58 -23.48 -9.77
CA ASP A 190 -7.57 -23.84 -8.77
C ASP A 190 -6.12 -23.70 -9.31
N GLU A 191 -5.89 -23.91 -10.61
CA GLU A 191 -4.55 -23.88 -11.21
C GLU A 191 -4.02 -22.45 -11.34
N LEU A 192 -4.86 -21.51 -11.79
CA LEU A 192 -4.55 -20.07 -11.82
C LEU A 192 -4.23 -19.51 -10.43
N LEU A 193 -4.93 -19.98 -9.40
CA LEU A 193 -4.78 -19.45 -8.03
C LEU A 193 -3.72 -20.14 -7.18
N ALA A 194 -3.31 -21.37 -7.51
CA ALA A 194 -2.30 -22.12 -6.74
C ALA A 194 -1.00 -21.34 -6.46
N PRO A 195 -0.41 -20.55 -7.40
CA PRO A 195 0.78 -19.73 -7.12
C PRO A 195 0.51 -18.67 -6.04
N TYR A 196 -0.64 -17.98 -6.11
CA TYR A 196 -0.97 -16.89 -5.20
C TYR A 196 -1.43 -17.40 -3.82
N LEU A 197 -2.06 -18.58 -3.75
CA LEU A 197 -2.45 -19.24 -2.51
C LEU A 197 -1.26 -19.88 -1.77
N SER A 198 -0.24 -20.34 -2.50
CA SER A 198 1.02 -20.90 -1.94
C SER A 198 2.13 -19.86 -1.72
N SER A 199 1.99 -18.66 -2.28
CA SER A 199 2.92 -17.53 -2.12
C SER A 199 3.21 -17.22 -0.65
N THR A 200 4.42 -16.73 -0.38
CA THR A 200 4.88 -16.26 0.93
C THR A 200 5.38 -14.83 0.84
N SER A 201 4.92 -13.99 1.75
CA SER A 201 5.36 -12.60 1.87
C SER A 201 6.84 -12.51 2.22
N TYR A 202 7.55 -11.52 1.69
CA TYR A 202 9.00 -11.40 1.86
C TYR A 202 9.45 -11.30 3.33
N TRP A 203 8.59 -10.81 4.23
CA TRP A 203 8.86 -10.73 5.66
C TRP A 203 8.80 -12.07 6.41
N ASP A 204 8.29 -13.13 5.78
CA ASP A 204 8.21 -14.49 6.36
C ASP A 204 9.16 -15.50 5.67
N LYS A 205 9.98 -15.05 4.73
CA LYS A 205 11.07 -15.85 4.18
C LYS A 205 12.22 -15.96 5.21
N GLY A 206 12.89 -17.12 5.26
CA GLY A 206 13.85 -17.46 6.32
C GLY A 206 15.17 -16.66 6.31
N ASP A 207 15.39 -15.87 5.27
CA ASP A 207 16.48 -14.91 5.09
C ASP A 207 16.12 -13.49 5.58
N PHE A 208 14.86 -13.24 5.93
CA PHE A 208 14.42 -11.94 6.44
C PHE A 208 15.04 -11.63 7.81
N LYS A 209 15.74 -10.49 7.90
CA LYS A 209 16.34 -10.02 9.16
C LYS A 209 15.23 -9.55 10.12
N ASN A 210 15.19 -10.14 11.31
CA ASN A 210 14.30 -9.69 12.39
C ASN A 210 14.58 -8.22 12.78
N GLU A 211 15.85 -7.80 12.71
CA GLU A 211 16.24 -6.39 12.83
C GLU A 211 16.10 -5.69 11.48
N VAL A 212 14.94 -5.05 11.31
CA VAL A 212 14.63 -4.17 10.18
C VAL A 212 15.40 -2.85 10.36
N GLU A 213 16.19 -2.43 9.37
CA GLU A 213 16.81 -1.09 9.32
C GLU A 213 16.24 -0.25 8.18
N PHE A 214 16.15 1.07 8.38
CA PHE A 214 15.74 1.98 7.32
C PHE A 214 16.88 2.23 6.31
N THR A 215 16.54 2.37 5.03
CA THR A 215 17.49 2.74 3.96
C THR A 215 17.67 4.26 3.90
N ASP A 216 18.75 4.73 3.24
CA ASP A 216 18.98 6.16 2.98
C ASP A 216 17.83 6.86 2.25
N GLU A 217 17.07 6.13 1.42
CA GLU A 217 15.91 6.63 0.67
C GLU A 217 14.68 6.75 1.57
N GLU A 218 14.42 5.75 2.41
CA GLU A 218 13.37 5.80 3.44
C GLU A 218 13.64 6.90 4.47
N VAL A 219 14.89 7.03 4.93
CA VAL A 219 15.34 8.12 5.82
C VAL A 219 15.19 9.49 5.15
N ALA A 220 15.45 9.61 3.85
CA ALA A 220 15.23 10.86 3.12
C ALA A 220 13.74 11.27 3.13
N ILE A 221 12.83 10.32 2.88
CA ILE A 221 11.38 10.56 2.93
C ILE A 221 10.93 10.96 4.34
N LEU A 222 11.31 10.20 5.37
CA LEU A 222 10.92 10.49 6.76
C LEU A 222 11.45 11.86 7.24
N LYS A 223 12.63 12.27 6.79
CA LYS A 223 13.23 13.57 7.11
C LYS A 223 12.46 14.75 6.49
N GLU A 224 11.76 14.56 5.38
CA GLU A 224 10.98 15.62 4.74
C GLU A 224 9.64 15.88 5.44
N LEU A 225 9.06 14.87 6.09
CA LEU A 225 7.81 14.98 6.85
C LEU A 225 7.90 16.04 7.99
N PRO A 226 6.77 16.71 8.33
CA PRO A 226 6.70 17.63 9.46
C PRO A 226 6.51 16.86 10.78
N ASN A 227 7.19 17.28 11.86
CA ASN A 227 6.94 16.72 13.20
C ASN A 227 5.66 17.30 13.84
N LYS A 228 4.48 16.98 13.29
CA LYS A 228 3.17 17.36 13.84
C LYS A 228 2.85 16.55 15.10
N HIS A 229 2.17 17.17 16.07
CA HIS A 229 1.56 16.48 17.21
C HIS A 229 0.03 16.51 17.09
N TYR A 230 -0.59 15.36 16.80
CA TYR A 230 -2.04 15.27 16.66
C TYR A 230 -2.72 15.19 18.02
N LEU A 231 -3.59 16.15 18.32
CA LEU A 231 -4.46 16.16 19.50
C LEU A 231 -5.71 15.30 19.22
N LEU A 232 -5.55 13.99 19.35
CA LEU A 232 -6.58 13.00 19.02
C LEU A 232 -7.40 12.59 20.27
N SER A 233 -8.71 12.53 20.10
CA SER A 233 -9.58 11.76 21.00
C SER A 233 -9.33 10.26 20.87
N LYS A 234 -9.85 9.48 21.82
CA LYS A 234 -9.79 8.01 21.77
C LYS A 234 -10.54 7.42 20.58
N GLU A 235 -11.56 8.13 20.08
CA GLU A 235 -12.39 7.67 18.98
C GLU A 235 -11.68 7.91 17.64
N GLU A 236 -11.12 9.10 17.42
CA GLU A 236 -10.31 9.40 16.23
C GLU A 236 -9.04 8.53 16.17
N TYR A 237 -8.36 8.31 17.31
CA TYR A 237 -7.21 7.41 17.38
C TYR A 237 -7.59 5.97 16.97
N ARG A 238 -8.74 5.48 17.43
CA ARG A 238 -9.29 4.17 17.02
C ARG A 238 -9.62 4.14 15.53
N GLU A 239 -10.22 5.20 14.98
CA GLU A 239 -10.53 5.27 13.55
C GLU A 239 -9.28 5.26 12.66
N ILE A 240 -8.24 6.02 13.01
CA ILE A 240 -6.94 6.00 12.33
C ILE A 240 -6.35 4.59 12.38
N MET A 241 -6.35 3.95 13.55
CA MET A 241 -5.86 2.59 13.72
C MET A 241 -6.66 1.55 12.92
N LEU A 242 -7.95 1.76 12.68
CA LEU A 242 -8.76 0.89 11.82
C LEU A 242 -8.54 1.18 10.32
N GLY A 243 -8.34 2.43 9.93
CA GLY A 243 -7.98 2.81 8.56
C GLY A 243 -6.59 2.30 8.15
N LEU A 244 -5.65 2.20 9.10
CA LEU A 244 -4.36 1.54 8.90
C LEU A 244 -4.52 0.07 8.50
N ILE A 245 -5.45 -0.66 9.11
CA ILE A 245 -5.74 -2.07 8.80
C ILE A 245 -6.29 -2.21 7.37
N ASP A 246 -7.20 -1.31 6.98
CA ASP A 246 -7.82 -1.26 5.65
C ASP A 246 -6.78 -0.98 4.53
N ILE A 247 -5.85 -0.05 4.77
CA ILE A 247 -4.74 0.24 3.84
C ILE A 247 -3.74 -0.92 3.78
N LEU A 248 -3.32 -1.46 4.94
CA LEU A 248 -2.34 -2.54 4.99
C LEU A 248 -2.90 -3.88 4.44
N PHE A 249 -4.21 -4.12 4.51
CA PHE A 249 -4.83 -5.25 3.83
C PHE A 249 -4.68 -5.12 2.31
N GLY A 250 -4.94 -3.93 1.74
CA GLY A 250 -4.74 -3.67 0.32
C GLY A 250 -3.28 -3.88 -0.12
N TYR A 251 -2.32 -3.47 0.71
CA TYR A 251 -0.88 -3.73 0.51
C TYR A 251 -0.52 -5.22 0.60
N CYS A 252 -1.05 -5.95 1.59
CA CYS A 252 -0.80 -7.40 1.71
C CYS A 252 -1.42 -8.17 0.54
N TYR A 253 -2.59 -7.75 0.06
CA TYR A 253 -3.21 -8.29 -1.14
C TYR A 253 -2.28 -8.09 -2.35
N ASP A 254 -1.83 -6.85 -2.59
CA ASP A 254 -0.89 -6.55 -3.68
C ASP A 254 0.34 -7.44 -3.62
N LYS A 255 1.03 -7.50 -2.46
CA LYS A 255 2.24 -8.31 -2.29
C LYS A 255 1.98 -9.81 -2.47
N ARG A 256 0.79 -10.33 -2.16
CA ARG A 256 0.44 -11.72 -2.47
C ARG A 256 0.21 -11.94 -3.96
N THR A 257 -0.60 -11.10 -4.62
CA THR A 257 -0.98 -11.29 -6.03
C THR A 257 0.09 -10.86 -7.03
N THR A 258 1.07 -10.06 -6.61
CA THR A 258 2.28 -9.72 -7.39
C THR A 258 3.50 -10.57 -7.02
N LEU A 259 3.32 -11.61 -6.18
CA LEU A 259 4.41 -12.48 -5.70
C LEU A 259 5.58 -11.73 -5.02
N ASN A 260 5.26 -10.58 -4.42
CA ASN A 260 6.10 -9.53 -3.81
C ASN A 260 6.68 -8.46 -4.78
N GLU A 261 6.63 -8.66 -6.09
CA GLU A 261 7.20 -7.78 -7.11
C GLU A 261 6.13 -6.83 -7.69
N SER A 262 5.90 -5.71 -6.99
CA SER A 262 4.81 -4.78 -7.31
C SER A 262 4.91 -4.17 -8.72
N THR A 263 3.74 -3.90 -9.29
CA THR A 263 3.50 -3.56 -10.69
C THR A 263 2.89 -2.17 -10.84
N VAL A 264 2.62 -1.72 -12.08
CA VAL A 264 1.90 -0.46 -12.33
C VAL A 264 0.51 -0.43 -11.67
N GLU A 265 -0.17 -1.58 -11.59
CA GLU A 265 -1.49 -1.74 -11.00
C GLU A 265 -1.48 -1.90 -9.47
N SER A 266 -0.30 -1.98 -8.83
CA SER A 266 -0.21 -2.05 -7.36
C SER A 266 -0.77 -0.79 -6.70
N SER A 267 -0.48 0.37 -7.28
CA SER A 267 -1.03 1.66 -6.84
C SER A 267 -2.57 1.73 -6.98
N TRP A 268 -3.12 1.11 -8.02
CA TRP A 268 -4.57 0.98 -8.22
C TRP A 268 -5.18 0.02 -7.19
N THR A 269 -4.56 -1.15 -7.01
CA THR A 269 -5.04 -2.24 -6.15
C THR A 269 -5.13 -1.80 -4.69
N ILE A 270 -4.08 -1.19 -4.15
CA ILE A 270 -4.05 -0.73 -2.75
C ILE A 270 -5.11 0.34 -2.50
N ASN A 271 -5.26 1.32 -3.42
CA ASN A 271 -6.30 2.34 -3.33
C ASN A 271 -7.72 1.75 -3.45
N LYS A 272 -7.98 0.87 -4.42
CA LYS A 272 -9.33 0.32 -4.65
C LYS A 272 -9.77 -0.66 -3.56
N LEU A 273 -8.86 -1.41 -2.96
CA LEU A 273 -9.19 -2.29 -1.84
C LEU A 273 -9.42 -1.52 -0.54
N SER A 274 -8.73 -0.39 -0.32
CA SER A 274 -8.96 0.47 0.84
C SER A 274 -10.27 1.27 0.72
N SER A 275 -11.17 1.09 1.69
CA SER A 275 -12.38 1.90 1.84
C SER A 275 -12.08 3.30 2.41
N THR A 276 -11.02 3.44 3.21
CA THR A 276 -10.56 4.73 3.71
C THR A 276 -10.05 5.60 2.56
N LEU A 277 -9.21 5.06 1.67
CA LEU A 277 -8.66 5.82 0.54
C LEU A 277 -9.70 6.08 -0.57
N SER A 278 -10.50 5.08 -0.97
CA SER A 278 -11.41 5.22 -2.13
C SER A 278 -12.81 5.77 -1.81
N TRP A 279 -13.25 5.71 -0.55
CA TRP A 279 -14.61 6.09 -0.12
C TRP A 279 -14.65 7.03 1.10
N PHE A 280 -13.51 7.44 1.66
CA PHE A 280 -13.43 8.28 2.88
C PHE A 280 -14.21 7.70 4.08
N CYS A 281 -14.27 6.36 4.17
CA CYS A 281 -14.95 5.64 5.26
C CYS A 281 -14.09 5.52 6.52
N THR A 282 -14.73 5.68 7.68
CA THR A 282 -14.24 5.18 8.97
C THR A 282 -14.89 3.83 9.29
N PHE A 283 -14.53 3.22 10.43
CA PHE A 283 -15.03 1.91 10.84
C PHE A 283 -15.33 1.87 12.35
N LEU A 284 -16.26 1.02 12.75
CA LEU A 284 -16.64 0.82 14.16
C LEU A 284 -15.66 -0.10 14.89
N ASP A 285 -15.25 -1.20 14.24
CA ASP A 285 -14.35 -2.21 14.81
C ASP A 285 -13.55 -2.94 13.72
N THR A 286 -12.62 -3.81 14.15
CA THR A 286 -11.76 -4.61 13.27
C THR A 286 -12.53 -5.61 12.39
N ARG A 287 -13.67 -6.14 12.83
CA ARG A 287 -14.51 -7.05 12.02
C ARG A 287 -15.16 -6.27 10.88
N HIS A 288 -15.66 -5.06 11.16
CA HIS A 288 -16.21 -4.17 10.14
C HIS A 288 -15.18 -3.76 9.08
N VAL A 289 -13.92 -3.52 9.47
CA VAL A 289 -12.80 -3.36 8.51
C VAL A 289 -12.65 -4.60 7.65
N LEU A 290 -12.45 -5.78 8.24
CA LEU A 290 -12.16 -7.00 7.49
C LEU A 290 -13.30 -7.40 6.55
N ILE A 291 -14.57 -7.19 6.92
CA ILE A 291 -15.72 -7.39 6.04
C ILE A 291 -15.65 -6.46 4.82
N ALA A 292 -15.30 -5.18 5.02
CA ALA A 292 -15.11 -4.26 3.90
C ALA A 292 -13.96 -4.70 2.99
N CYS A 293 -12.79 -5.00 3.55
CA CYS A 293 -11.63 -5.49 2.83
C CYS A 293 -11.93 -6.74 1.98
N TYR A 294 -12.58 -7.75 2.58
CA TYR A 294 -12.98 -8.98 1.89
C TYR A 294 -13.97 -8.70 0.76
N ARG A 295 -15.06 -7.95 1.01
CA ARG A 295 -16.03 -7.59 -0.03
C ARG A 295 -15.37 -6.90 -1.21
N ARG A 296 -14.43 -5.98 -0.96
CA ARG A 296 -13.72 -5.26 -2.02
C ARG A 296 -12.75 -6.17 -2.80
N ALA A 297 -12.08 -7.09 -2.11
CA ALA A 297 -11.24 -8.11 -2.74
C ALA A 297 -12.02 -9.09 -3.63
N LEU A 298 -13.29 -9.37 -3.33
CA LEU A 298 -14.18 -10.17 -4.18
C LEU A 298 -14.90 -9.36 -5.28
N THR A 299 -14.79 -8.03 -5.28
CA THR A 299 -15.56 -7.12 -6.17
C THR A 299 -14.71 -6.45 -7.25
N TYR A 300 -13.47 -6.05 -6.93
CA TYR A 300 -12.67 -5.17 -7.79
C TYR A 300 -11.47 -5.82 -8.50
N PRO A 301 -10.55 -6.54 -7.83
CA PRO A 301 -9.29 -6.97 -8.43
C PRO A 301 -9.46 -8.14 -9.41
N ILE A 302 -8.33 -8.62 -9.93
CA ILE A 302 -8.21 -9.71 -10.92
C ILE A 302 -8.37 -11.13 -10.34
N PHE A 303 -8.33 -11.31 -9.01
CA PHE A 303 -8.45 -12.62 -8.36
C PHE A 303 -9.44 -12.56 -7.18
N ARG A 304 -10.67 -13.01 -7.38
CA ARG A 304 -11.82 -12.78 -6.50
C ARG A 304 -12.15 -14.01 -5.67
N ASN A 305 -11.15 -14.54 -4.96
CA ASN A 305 -11.28 -15.79 -4.23
C ASN A 305 -11.34 -15.58 -2.69
N TYR A 306 -12.26 -16.29 -2.03
CA TYR A 306 -12.46 -16.16 -0.57
C TYR A 306 -11.27 -16.68 0.26
N GLU A 307 -10.63 -17.78 -0.15
CA GLU A 307 -9.45 -18.30 0.56
C GLU A 307 -8.22 -17.44 0.31
N LEU A 308 -8.12 -16.78 -0.86
CA LEU A 308 -7.11 -15.75 -1.09
C LEU A 308 -7.24 -14.60 -0.07
N CYS A 309 -8.47 -14.16 0.24
CA CYS A 309 -8.73 -13.17 1.29
C CYS A 309 -8.27 -13.65 2.68
N ASN A 310 -8.46 -14.94 3.00
CA ASN A 310 -7.94 -15.55 4.23
C ASN A 310 -6.41 -15.58 4.27
N LYS A 311 -5.73 -15.88 3.15
CA LYS A 311 -4.27 -15.78 3.08
C LYS A 311 -3.80 -14.35 3.35
N VAL A 312 -4.39 -13.36 2.68
CA VAL A 312 -4.05 -11.93 2.86
C VAL A 312 -4.28 -11.45 4.30
N LYS A 313 -5.37 -11.89 4.96
CA LYS A 313 -5.61 -11.63 6.39
C LYS A 313 -4.47 -12.20 7.26
N ASN A 314 -3.99 -13.40 6.96
CA ASN A 314 -2.89 -14.02 7.69
C ASN A 314 -1.54 -13.32 7.42
N ASP A 315 -1.30 -12.85 6.20
CA ASP A 315 -0.11 -12.06 5.85
C ASP A 315 -0.08 -10.74 6.63
N LEU A 316 -1.22 -10.04 6.70
CA LEU A 316 -1.39 -8.81 7.48
C LEU A 316 -1.12 -9.03 8.97
N VAL A 317 -1.65 -10.11 9.55
CA VAL A 317 -1.33 -10.53 10.92
C VAL A 317 0.18 -10.78 11.08
N SER A 318 0.83 -11.42 10.10
CA SER A 318 2.26 -11.72 10.17
C SER A 318 3.15 -10.48 10.02
N LEU A 319 2.78 -9.54 9.14
CA LEU A 319 3.42 -8.23 8.97
C LEU A 319 3.41 -7.45 10.28
N LEU A 320 2.24 -7.35 10.93
CA LEU A 320 2.10 -6.62 12.19
C LEU A 320 2.93 -7.24 13.33
N ARG A 321 3.15 -8.56 13.34
CA ARG A 321 4.05 -9.24 14.30
C ARG A 321 5.52 -8.85 14.18
N LYS A 322 5.96 -8.27 13.04
CA LYS A 322 7.32 -7.74 12.88
C LYS A 322 7.48 -6.34 13.53
N GLY A 323 6.41 -5.76 14.08
CA GLY A 323 6.42 -4.49 14.80
C GLY A 323 6.42 -3.25 13.89
N LYS A 324 6.34 -2.07 14.52
CA LYS A 324 6.04 -0.81 13.82
C LYS A 324 7.05 -0.43 12.73
N LYS A 325 8.30 -0.88 12.81
CA LYS A 325 9.36 -0.51 11.86
C LYS A 325 9.14 -1.14 10.47
N LEU A 326 8.58 -2.34 10.38
CA LEU A 326 8.12 -2.89 9.10
C LEU A 326 6.86 -2.17 8.61
N VAL A 327 5.88 -1.90 9.49
CA VAL A 327 4.67 -1.16 9.14
C VAL A 327 5.00 0.20 8.51
N ILE A 328 5.96 0.94 9.09
CA ILE A 328 6.45 2.20 8.54
C ILE A 328 7.08 1.99 7.15
N LYS A 329 7.93 0.98 6.95
CA LYS A 329 8.48 0.66 5.61
C LYS A 329 7.38 0.41 4.58
N CYS A 330 6.39 -0.43 4.88
CA CYS A 330 5.29 -0.72 3.97
C CYS A 330 4.49 0.54 3.63
N MET A 331 4.30 1.46 4.59
CA MET A 331 3.65 2.76 4.33
C MET A 331 4.54 3.75 3.55
N ILE A 332 5.88 3.67 3.67
CA ILE A 332 6.81 4.41 2.79
C ILE A 332 6.73 3.84 1.36
N GLU A 333 6.63 2.53 1.20
CA GLU A 333 6.48 1.88 -0.11
C GLU A 333 5.16 2.29 -0.78
N VAL A 334 4.03 2.27 -0.04
CA VAL A 334 2.74 2.83 -0.49
C VAL A 334 2.89 4.31 -0.89
N HIS A 335 3.59 5.12 -0.09
CA HIS A 335 3.87 6.52 -0.43
C HIS A 335 4.64 6.68 -1.74
N GLN A 336 5.68 5.85 -1.97
CA GLN A 336 6.43 5.84 -3.22
C GLN A 336 5.55 5.43 -4.41
N MET A 337 4.81 4.32 -4.30
CA MET A 337 3.87 3.83 -5.33
C MET A 337 2.83 4.88 -5.73
N PHE A 338 2.31 5.66 -4.78
CA PHE A 338 1.34 6.71 -5.05
C PHE A 338 1.96 7.95 -5.72
N ASN A 339 3.26 8.21 -5.50
CA ASN A 339 3.98 9.28 -6.21
C ASN A 339 4.43 8.88 -7.62
N THR A 340 4.68 7.59 -7.89
CA THR A 340 5.10 7.07 -9.21
C THR A 340 3.94 6.52 -10.06
N SER A 341 2.71 6.57 -9.54
CA SER A 341 1.48 6.16 -10.23
C SER A 341 1.20 7.02 -11.47
N ASN A 342 0.68 6.39 -12.53
CA ASN A 342 0.23 7.08 -13.75
C ASN A 342 -0.99 7.99 -13.51
N ASP A 343 -1.92 7.58 -12.63
CA ASP A 343 -2.93 8.49 -12.07
C ASP A 343 -2.32 9.32 -10.95
N ALA A 344 -2.90 10.48 -10.65
CA ALA A 344 -2.47 11.43 -9.61
C ALA A 344 -2.65 10.95 -8.14
N ARG A 345 -2.33 9.68 -7.83
CA ARG A 345 -2.45 9.06 -6.50
C ARG A 345 -1.62 9.73 -5.41
N TYR A 346 -0.69 10.62 -5.76
CA TYR A 346 0.00 11.50 -4.82
C TYR A 346 -0.97 12.33 -3.95
N ILE A 347 -2.22 12.55 -4.38
CA ILE A 347 -3.25 13.20 -3.55
C ILE A 347 -3.52 12.37 -2.26
N LEU A 348 -3.51 11.04 -2.34
CA LEU A 348 -3.65 10.16 -1.17
C LEU A 348 -2.49 10.31 -0.19
N ASN A 349 -1.30 10.65 -0.69
CA ASN A 349 -0.16 10.97 0.16
C ASN A 349 -0.36 12.26 0.95
N GLN A 350 -1.06 13.25 0.39
CA GLN A 350 -1.39 14.50 1.06
C GLN A 350 -2.54 14.32 2.06
N LEU A 351 -3.59 13.57 1.69
CA LEU A 351 -4.78 13.38 2.52
C LEU A 351 -4.60 12.37 3.67
N TYR A 352 -3.68 11.40 3.51
CA TYR A 352 -3.55 10.26 4.42
C TYR A 352 -2.10 9.85 4.71
N ILE A 353 -1.33 9.44 3.70
CA ILE A 353 -0.12 8.60 3.95
C ILE A 353 0.99 9.38 4.68
N LYS A 354 1.17 10.68 4.41
CA LYS A 354 2.16 11.50 5.14
C LYS A 354 1.85 11.59 6.63
N ASP A 355 0.60 11.90 7.00
CA ASP A 355 0.19 12.01 8.40
C ASP A 355 0.16 10.64 9.10
N TYR A 356 -0.16 9.53 8.39
CA TYR A 356 0.07 8.16 8.88
C TYR A 356 1.55 7.89 9.19
N LEU A 357 2.49 8.32 8.34
CA LEU A 357 3.93 8.13 8.58
C LEU A 357 4.43 8.93 9.80
N VAL A 358 3.89 10.13 10.05
CA VAL A 358 4.19 10.90 11.28
C VAL A 358 3.59 10.21 12.51
N PHE A 359 2.33 9.75 12.42
CA PHE A 359 1.60 9.06 13.49
C PHE A 359 2.27 7.74 13.90
N LEU A 360 2.62 6.88 12.94
CA LEU A 360 3.21 5.56 13.18
C LEU A 360 4.56 5.62 13.92
N GLN A 361 5.34 6.67 13.70
CA GLN A 361 6.60 6.86 14.43
C GLN A 361 6.37 7.11 15.93
N LYS A 362 5.27 7.78 16.28
CA LYS A 362 4.84 8.07 17.66
C LYS A 362 4.06 6.94 18.32
N CYS A 363 3.56 5.97 17.54
CA CYS A 363 2.91 4.77 18.07
C CYS A 363 3.90 3.85 18.80
N ARG A 364 3.38 3.07 19.76
CA ARG A 364 4.12 2.06 20.52
C ARG A 364 3.97 0.69 19.86
N ASN A 365 4.90 -0.24 20.09
CA ASN A 365 4.82 -1.57 19.47
C ASN A 365 3.65 -2.39 20.05
N GLU A 366 3.28 -2.15 21.29
CA GLU A 366 2.16 -2.80 22.00
C GLU A 366 0.83 -2.51 21.30
N GLU A 367 0.65 -1.30 20.76
CA GLU A 367 -0.57 -0.85 20.07
C GLU A 367 -0.73 -1.56 18.71
N ILE A 368 0.38 -1.75 17.99
CA ILE A 368 0.44 -2.57 16.77
C ILE A 368 0.17 -4.06 17.08
N MET A 369 0.71 -4.57 18.19
CA MET A 369 0.50 -5.96 18.62
C MET A 369 -0.92 -6.22 19.14
N GLU A 370 -1.58 -5.25 19.77
CA GLU A 370 -2.98 -5.33 20.16
C GLU A 370 -3.88 -5.50 18.92
N ILE A 371 -3.68 -4.65 17.91
CA ILE A 371 -4.37 -4.75 16.60
C ILE A 371 -4.09 -6.09 15.91
N CYS A 372 -2.83 -6.53 15.89
CA CYS A 372 -2.45 -7.84 15.37
C CYS A 372 -3.24 -8.98 16.01
N ASN A 373 -3.35 -8.99 17.34
CA ASN A 373 -4.08 -10.01 18.08
C ASN A 373 -5.59 -9.95 17.81
N ASN A 374 -6.15 -8.74 17.72
CA ASN A 374 -7.55 -8.52 17.39
C ASN A 374 -7.89 -9.05 15.98
N ILE A 375 -7.07 -8.77 14.96
CA ILE A 375 -7.24 -9.32 13.60
C ILE A 375 -7.10 -10.85 13.63
N ALA A 376 -6.08 -11.39 14.31
CA ALA A 376 -5.84 -12.83 14.37
C ALA A 376 -7.08 -13.59 14.88
N ASN A 377 -7.67 -13.12 15.98
CA ASN A 377 -8.81 -13.73 16.67
C ASN A 377 -10.16 -13.62 15.92
N ILE A 378 -10.26 -12.81 14.86
CA ILE A 378 -11.52 -12.65 14.10
C ILE A 378 -11.59 -13.66 12.96
N GLU A 379 -12.44 -14.67 13.11
CA GLU A 379 -12.88 -15.51 11.99
C GLU A 379 -14.07 -14.83 11.29
N LEU A 380 -14.01 -14.77 9.96
CA LEU A 380 -15.14 -14.41 9.10
C LEU A 380 -15.70 -15.68 8.47
N CYS A 381 -16.99 -15.66 8.17
CA CYS A 381 -17.66 -16.63 7.32
C CYS A 381 -18.17 -15.94 6.05
N LYS A 382 -18.40 -16.69 4.98
CA LYS A 382 -18.91 -16.15 3.69
C LYS A 382 -20.21 -15.35 3.85
N LYS A 383 -21.08 -15.76 4.79
CA LYS A 383 -22.33 -15.08 5.16
C LYS A 383 -22.13 -13.67 5.71
N ASP A 384 -21.02 -13.38 6.41
CA ASP A 384 -20.75 -12.05 6.97
C ASP A 384 -20.57 -10.98 5.88
N LEU A 385 -20.23 -11.39 4.67
CA LEU A 385 -19.98 -10.48 3.55
C LEU A 385 -21.26 -9.98 2.88
N ASN A 386 -22.42 -10.61 3.13
CA ASN A 386 -23.69 -10.32 2.44
C ASN A 386 -23.54 -10.25 0.90
N LEU A 387 -22.88 -11.26 0.33
CA LEU A 387 -22.67 -11.48 -1.12
C LEU A 387 -23.20 -12.85 -1.61
N GLU A 388 -24.01 -13.54 -0.78
CA GLU A 388 -24.70 -14.80 -1.13
C GLU A 388 -23.78 -15.96 -1.61
N LEU A 389 -22.47 -15.88 -1.31
CA LEU A 389 -21.43 -16.78 -1.84
C LEU A 389 -21.70 -18.28 -1.55
N ASP A 390 -22.17 -18.63 -0.35
CA ASP A 390 -22.53 -20.01 0.00
C ASP A 390 -23.65 -20.57 -0.91
N GLU A 391 -24.54 -19.71 -1.39
CA GLU A 391 -25.68 -20.07 -2.24
C GLU A 391 -25.25 -20.13 -3.71
N LEU A 392 -24.37 -19.20 -4.15
CA LEU A 392 -23.73 -19.22 -5.47
C LEU A 392 -22.88 -20.47 -5.69
N GLU A 393 -22.00 -20.82 -4.74
CA GLU A 393 -21.13 -21.98 -4.82
C GLU A 393 -21.92 -23.29 -4.81
N MET A 394 -22.92 -23.40 -3.93
CA MET A 394 -23.81 -24.56 -3.89
C MET A 394 -24.61 -24.71 -5.19
N ALA A 395 -25.10 -23.62 -5.77
CA ALA A 395 -25.80 -23.65 -7.05
C ALA A 395 -24.89 -24.10 -8.20
N ALA A 396 -23.67 -23.58 -8.28
CA ALA A 396 -22.74 -23.91 -9.35
C ALA A 396 -22.20 -25.34 -9.25
N GLU A 397 -21.92 -25.84 -8.04
CA GLU A 397 -21.49 -27.22 -7.83
C GLU A 397 -22.61 -28.24 -8.12
N MET A 398 -23.89 -27.90 -7.89
CA MET A 398 -25.01 -28.72 -8.36
C MET A 398 -25.07 -28.81 -9.89
N VAL A 399 -24.94 -27.69 -10.61
CA VAL A 399 -24.92 -27.68 -12.10
C VAL A 399 -23.77 -28.53 -12.65
N LYS A 400 -22.56 -28.37 -12.08
CA LYS A 400 -21.37 -29.14 -12.44
C LYS A 400 -21.55 -30.65 -12.21
N GLN A 401 -22.28 -31.05 -11.17
CA GLN A 401 -22.64 -32.45 -10.92
C GLN A 401 -23.66 -32.96 -11.95
N GLU A 402 -24.71 -32.19 -12.26
CA GLU A 402 -25.69 -32.54 -13.31
C GLU A 402 -25.02 -32.68 -14.69
N GLU A 403 -24.12 -31.77 -15.09
CA GLU A 403 -23.37 -31.85 -16.34
C GLU A 403 -22.44 -33.08 -16.39
N THR A 404 -21.82 -33.42 -15.26
CA THR A 404 -20.97 -34.63 -15.14
C THR A 404 -21.80 -35.90 -15.28
N GLU A 405 -22.95 -36.00 -14.60
CA GLU A 405 -23.86 -37.14 -14.74
C GLU A 405 -24.41 -37.27 -16.17
N ILE A 406 -24.73 -36.16 -16.85
CA ILE A 406 -25.16 -36.17 -18.25
C ILE A 406 -24.04 -36.71 -19.15
N MET A 407 -22.80 -36.21 -18.99
CA MET A 407 -21.65 -36.66 -19.79
C MET A 407 -21.31 -38.14 -19.56
N GLU A 408 -21.36 -38.63 -18.32
CA GLU A 408 -21.17 -40.06 -18.01
C GLU A 408 -22.26 -40.93 -18.66
N ASN A 409 -23.53 -40.51 -18.61
CA ASN A 409 -24.64 -41.21 -19.24
C ASN A 409 -24.51 -41.24 -20.77
N GLU A 410 -24.14 -40.12 -21.41
CA GLU A 410 -23.87 -40.08 -22.86
C GLU A 410 -22.71 -41.00 -23.25
N MET A 411 -21.61 -40.98 -22.49
CA MET A 411 -20.46 -41.85 -22.74
C MET A 411 -20.83 -43.35 -22.57
N ALA A 412 -21.65 -43.68 -21.58
CA ALA A 412 -22.17 -45.03 -21.37
C ALA A 412 -23.07 -45.49 -22.54
N VAL A 413 -23.94 -44.62 -23.05
CA VAL A 413 -24.77 -44.89 -24.24
C VAL A 413 -23.90 -45.09 -25.49
N GLN A 414 -22.86 -44.27 -25.69
CA GLN A 414 -21.93 -44.43 -26.80
C GLN A 414 -21.18 -45.78 -26.71
N MET A 415 -20.60 -46.12 -25.56
CA MET A 415 -19.92 -47.40 -25.35
C MET A 415 -20.85 -48.61 -25.55
N ALA A 416 -22.09 -48.53 -25.06
CA ALA A 416 -23.09 -49.57 -25.30
C ALA A 416 -23.41 -49.73 -26.80
N SER A 417 -23.55 -48.63 -27.53
CA SER A 417 -23.81 -48.65 -28.98
C SER A 417 -22.67 -49.29 -29.78
N MET A 418 -21.41 -49.04 -29.40
CA MET A 418 -20.23 -49.66 -30.02
C MET A 418 -20.16 -51.16 -29.71
N SER A 419 -20.53 -51.57 -28.49
CA SER A 419 -20.55 -52.98 -28.08
C SER A 419 -21.64 -53.81 -28.79
N LEU A 420 -22.68 -53.17 -29.32
CA LEU A 420 -23.80 -53.83 -30.00
C LEU A 420 -23.55 -54.13 -31.49
N LEU A 421 -22.40 -53.77 -32.07
CA LEU A 421 -22.06 -54.04 -33.48
C LEU A 421 -21.78 -55.55 -33.74
N PRO A 422 -22.67 -56.29 -34.43
CA PRO A 422 -22.55 -57.75 -34.53
C PRO A 422 -21.61 -58.18 -35.66
N GLY A 423 -20.30 -58.10 -35.40
CA GLY A 423 -19.30 -58.94 -36.07
C GLY A 423 -18.42 -58.29 -37.14
N LEU A 424 -17.31 -57.70 -36.70
CA LEU A 424 -16.03 -57.95 -37.39
C LEU A 424 -15.42 -59.24 -36.83
N LYS A 425 -14.97 -60.13 -37.71
CA LYS A 425 -14.39 -61.42 -37.32
C LYS A 425 -12.99 -61.22 -36.74
N LYS A 426 -12.71 -61.87 -35.61
CA LYS A 426 -11.34 -62.14 -35.17
C LYS A 426 -10.59 -62.91 -36.27
N ASN A 427 -9.59 -62.27 -36.88
CA ASN A 427 -8.43 -62.93 -37.43
C ASN A 427 -7.22 -62.44 -36.64
N ILE A 428 -6.65 -63.30 -35.79
CA ILE A 428 -5.40 -63.03 -35.07
C ILE A 428 -4.33 -63.93 -35.69
N ALA A 429 -3.37 -63.31 -36.37
CA ALA A 429 -2.06 -63.89 -36.66
C ALA A 429 -1.05 -62.73 -36.70
N PRO A 430 0.07 -62.79 -35.95
CA PRO A 430 1.00 -61.67 -35.86
C PRO A 430 2.09 -61.75 -36.92
N TYR A 431 2.60 -60.60 -37.37
CA TYR A 431 3.99 -60.48 -37.80
C TYR A 431 4.55 -59.11 -37.41
N LEU A 432 5.86 -59.10 -37.16
CA LEU A 432 6.66 -57.93 -36.88
C LEU A 432 7.36 -57.47 -38.17
N ASP A 433 7.81 -56.22 -38.11
CA ASP A 433 9.17 -55.77 -38.44
C ASP A 433 9.48 -54.97 -39.72
N GLU A 434 10.43 -54.07 -39.49
CA GLU A 434 11.29 -53.25 -40.37
C GLU A 434 10.68 -52.26 -41.36
N SER A 435 11.53 -51.27 -41.69
CA SER A 435 11.30 -50.08 -42.50
C SER A 435 11.77 -50.26 -43.95
N ASP A 436 11.49 -49.28 -44.81
CA ASP A 436 12.54 -48.42 -45.39
C ASP A 436 11.92 -47.33 -46.30
N ASP A 437 12.77 -46.55 -46.99
CA ASP A 437 12.61 -45.10 -47.18
C ASP A 437 12.35 -44.63 -48.64
N ASP A 438 12.39 -43.30 -48.82
CA ASP A 438 12.87 -42.54 -50.00
C ASP A 438 11.98 -42.23 -51.25
N THR A 439 11.83 -40.90 -51.49
CA THR A 439 11.73 -40.17 -52.81
C THR A 439 10.49 -40.42 -53.72
N ASP A 440 10.05 -39.56 -54.65
CA ASP A 440 10.45 -38.25 -55.23
C ASP A 440 9.15 -37.51 -55.71
N SER A 441 9.04 -36.26 -56.19
CA SER A 441 9.97 -35.20 -56.60
C SER A 441 9.39 -33.77 -56.44
N SER A 442 10.14 -32.74 -56.85
CA SER A 442 9.77 -31.30 -56.86
C SER A 442 9.15 -30.78 -58.18
N THR A 443 8.61 -29.55 -58.16
CA THR A 443 8.98 -28.46 -59.11
C THR A 443 8.58 -27.06 -58.58
N ASP A 444 9.49 -26.09 -58.65
CA ASP A 444 9.33 -24.69 -58.24
C ASP A 444 8.89 -23.75 -59.39
N SER A 445 8.53 -22.49 -59.06
CA SER A 445 8.94 -21.29 -59.83
C SER A 445 8.72 -19.98 -59.04
N SER A 446 9.64 -19.03 -59.26
CA SER A 446 9.80 -17.73 -58.57
C SER A 446 10.29 -16.66 -59.59
N ASP A 447 10.49 -15.37 -59.30
CA ASP A 447 10.40 -14.57 -58.06
C ASP A 447 9.30 -13.46 -58.26
N ASP A 448 9.34 -12.17 -57.87
CA ASP A 448 10.30 -11.27 -57.21
C ASP A 448 9.56 -10.04 -56.60
N SER A 449 10.35 -9.11 -56.07
CA SER A 449 10.11 -7.80 -55.46
C SER A 449 9.73 -6.72 -56.51
N SER A 450 9.55 -5.42 -56.24
CA SER A 450 9.71 -4.55 -55.05
C SER A 450 8.79 -3.31 -55.14
N SER A 451 8.80 -2.44 -54.13
CA SER A 451 8.16 -1.11 -54.11
C SER A 451 8.93 -0.02 -54.88
N GLU A 452 8.23 0.99 -55.43
CA GLU A 452 8.49 2.44 -55.21
C GLU A 452 7.45 3.36 -55.91
N ASP A 453 7.57 4.68 -55.69
CA ASP A 453 6.58 5.73 -55.96
C ASP A 453 6.08 5.90 -57.41
N SER A 454 4.85 6.43 -57.54
CA SER A 454 4.56 7.54 -58.49
C SER A 454 3.33 8.34 -58.06
N SER A 455 3.32 9.62 -58.41
CA SER A 455 2.39 10.65 -57.93
C SER A 455 1.36 11.08 -58.98
N ASP A 456 0.35 11.79 -58.49
CA ASP A 456 -0.43 12.84 -59.18
C ASP A 456 -1.56 12.40 -60.13
N GLU A 457 -2.79 12.76 -59.75
CA GLU A 457 -3.95 13.18 -60.57
C GLU A 457 -4.96 13.77 -59.56
N GLY A 458 -5.29 15.06 -59.67
CA GLY A 458 -6.12 15.78 -58.70
C GLY A 458 -7.51 16.16 -59.26
N LEU A 459 -8.45 16.50 -58.37
CA LEU A 459 -9.69 17.21 -58.72
C LEU A 459 -10.19 18.05 -57.52
N ASP A 460 -10.52 19.32 -57.81
CA ASP A 460 -11.61 20.19 -57.35
C ASP A 460 -12.47 19.81 -56.11
N SER A 461 -13.02 20.73 -55.31
CA SER A 461 -12.80 22.17 -55.07
C SER A 461 -13.66 22.59 -53.86
N ASP A 462 -13.38 23.75 -53.24
CA ASP A 462 -14.34 24.84 -52.98
C ASP A 462 -13.75 25.88 -52.00
N ASP A 463 -14.19 27.13 -52.13
CA ASP A 463 -13.51 28.35 -51.64
C ASP A 463 -14.40 29.20 -50.71
N ASP A 464 -13.86 30.34 -50.25
CA ASP A 464 -14.51 31.49 -49.60
C ASP A 464 -15.06 31.34 -48.14
N PRO A 465 -15.04 32.43 -47.32
CA PRO A 465 -14.01 33.48 -47.26
C PRO A 465 -13.61 33.95 -45.83
#